data_AF-A0AAV6WHH5-F1
#
_entry.id   AF-A0AAV6WHH5-F1
#
_cell.length_a   1.000
_cell.length_b   1.000
_cell.length_c   1.000
_cell.angle_alpha   90.00
_cell.angle_beta   90.00
_cell.angle_gamma   90.00
#
_symmetry.space_group_name_H-M   'P 1'
#
loop_
_entity.id
_entity.type
_entity.pdbx_description
1 polymer ?
#
loop_
_entity_poly.entity_id
_entity_poly.type
_entity_poly.pdbx_seq_one_letter_code
_entity_poly.pdbx_strand_id
1 'polypeptide(L)'
;MFGFKKSPAESATKRNTNTPARRTSSEPTLITPDDPEDFFGVGSSTSSSTSTRNKQKKNFDQMSIQELESYAVNESKETTKSVNNCLKIAEDIRGDATRTLDTLHQQGEQIHRTHVTASNMDRDLSKGEKLLSGLGGMFSMPWMPKKTKNITGPRTSKDDNDTGKKSTPEQREKLGLATKGARGSRTPPPEPTNALQTVEYEKEKQDDALSDLSNILGDLKGMAVGMGSELNRQNKALDHLQDDMEEINSRVKGANQRARRLVG
;
A
#
# COMPACT_ATOMS: atom_id res chain seq x y z
N MET A 1 -40.37 66.14 8.42
CA MET A 1 -41.13 66.11 7.16
C MET A 1 -41.63 64.69 6.94
N PHE A 2 -42.93 64.56 6.66
CA PHE A 2 -43.76 63.39 6.27
C PHE A 2 -42.98 62.24 5.56
N GLY A 3 -43.33 60.96 5.64
CA GLY A 3 -44.58 60.30 6.01
C GLY A 3 -44.49 58.76 5.86
N PHE A 4 -45.66 58.13 6.02
CA PHE A 4 -45.96 56.71 6.25
C PHE A 4 -45.84 55.74 5.06
N LYS A 5 -45.77 54.44 5.43
CA LYS A 5 -46.58 53.27 4.96
C LYS A 5 -45.92 52.18 4.06
N LYS A 6 -45.97 50.95 4.61
CA LYS A 6 -46.58 49.69 4.07
C LYS A 6 -45.62 48.56 3.64
N SER A 7 -45.72 47.43 4.36
CA SER A 7 -45.19 46.09 4.03
C SER A 7 -45.94 45.43 2.85
N PRO A 8 -45.41 44.35 2.24
CA PRO A 8 -45.81 43.01 2.68
C PRO A 8 -44.70 41.93 2.63
N ALA A 9 -45.01 40.77 3.20
CA ALA A 9 -44.18 39.58 3.31
C ALA A 9 -43.95 38.86 1.97
N GLU A 10 -42.80 38.22 1.81
CA GLU A 10 -42.62 37.10 0.88
C GLU A 10 -41.65 36.06 1.44
N SER A 11 -42.15 34.83 1.52
CA SER A 11 -41.43 33.63 1.91
C SER A 11 -40.49 33.18 0.79
N ALA A 12 -39.20 33.02 1.07
CA ALA A 12 -38.27 32.37 0.15
C ALA A 12 -37.43 31.29 0.88
N THR A 13 -37.74 30.06 0.50
CA THR A 13 -37.10 28.78 0.77
C THR A 13 -35.57 28.84 0.78
N LYS A 14 -34.92 28.48 1.90
CA LYS A 14 -33.47 28.22 1.97
C LYS A 14 -33.14 26.97 1.15
N ARG A 15 -32.62 27.15 -0.07
CA ARG A 15 -31.86 26.12 -0.79
C ARG A 15 -30.41 26.21 -0.33
N ASN A 16 -29.94 25.20 0.42
CA ASN A 16 -28.52 25.02 0.72
C ASN A 16 -27.80 24.57 -0.56
N THR A 17 -27.14 25.50 -1.24
CA THR A 17 -26.18 25.17 -2.30
C THR A 17 -24.78 25.07 -1.68
N ASN A 18 -24.36 23.86 -1.33
CA ASN A 18 -22.95 23.58 -1.02
C ASN A 18 -22.14 23.74 -2.31
N THR A 19 -21.29 24.75 -2.37
CA THR A 19 -20.24 24.88 -3.38
C THR A 19 -19.17 23.79 -3.14
N PRO A 20 -18.75 23.01 -4.15
CA PRO A 20 -17.66 22.06 -3.98
C PRO A 20 -16.32 22.81 -3.90
N ALA A 21 -15.52 22.44 -2.90
CA ALA A 21 -14.19 22.96 -2.68
C ALA A 21 -13.24 22.62 -3.85
N ARG A 22 -12.40 23.60 -4.18
CA ARG A 22 -11.35 23.58 -5.20
C ARG A 22 -10.30 22.51 -4.86
N ARG A 23 -10.19 21.46 -5.69
CA ARG A 23 -9.25 20.33 -5.55
C ARG A 23 -7.80 20.78 -5.78
N THR A 24 -6.90 20.39 -4.89
CA THR A 24 -5.44 20.48 -5.06
C THR A 24 -4.90 19.17 -5.65
N SER A 25 -3.85 19.25 -6.46
CA SER A 25 -3.41 18.21 -7.41
C SER A 25 -2.55 17.10 -6.80
N SER A 26 -2.90 16.57 -5.62
CA SER A 26 -2.07 15.55 -4.95
C SER A 26 -2.87 14.62 -4.04
N GLU A 27 -4.06 14.19 -4.46
CA GLU A 27 -4.74 13.04 -3.86
C GLU A 27 -4.48 11.82 -4.75
N PRO A 28 -4.10 10.66 -4.19
CA PRO A 28 -3.98 9.44 -4.98
C PRO A 28 -5.37 9.10 -5.50
N THR A 29 -5.51 8.99 -6.82
CA THR A 29 -6.70 8.41 -7.43
C THR A 29 -6.80 6.98 -6.93
N LEU A 30 -7.75 6.73 -6.03
CA LEU A 30 -8.29 5.40 -5.78
C LEU A 30 -8.77 4.89 -7.13
N ILE A 31 -7.94 4.09 -7.80
CA ILE A 31 -8.39 3.24 -8.88
C ILE A 31 -9.23 2.19 -8.17
N THR A 32 -10.52 2.49 -8.02
CA THR A 32 -11.52 1.45 -7.85
C THR A 32 -11.41 0.57 -9.10
N PRO A 33 -11.07 -0.73 -8.96
CA PRO A 33 -11.18 -1.65 -10.08
C PRO A 33 -12.60 -1.53 -10.61
N ASP A 34 -12.75 -1.35 -11.93
CA ASP A 34 -14.04 -1.54 -12.60
C ASP A 34 -14.58 -2.90 -12.15
N ASP A 35 -15.72 -2.89 -11.48
CA ASP A 35 -16.40 -4.08 -10.99
C ASP A 35 -16.54 -5.08 -12.15
N PRO A 36 -15.87 -6.25 -12.10
CA PRO A 36 -16.35 -7.38 -12.86
C PRO A 36 -17.59 -7.89 -12.13
N GLU A 37 -18.73 -7.24 -12.40
CA GLU A 37 -20.04 -7.85 -12.24
C GLU A 37 -19.95 -9.26 -12.83
N ASP A 38 -20.29 -10.28 -12.02
CA ASP A 38 -20.21 -11.73 -12.28
C ASP A 38 -18.96 -12.50 -11.80
N PHE A 39 -18.28 -12.06 -10.74
CA PHE A 39 -17.22 -12.87 -10.08
C PHE A 39 -17.75 -14.07 -9.26
N PHE A 40 -18.95 -13.98 -8.66
CA PHE A 40 -19.67 -15.10 -8.05
C PHE A 40 -21.16 -14.75 -8.06
N GLY A 41 -22.01 -15.47 -8.79
CA GLY A 41 -23.43 -15.15 -8.99
C GLY A 41 -24.32 -15.15 -7.71
N VAL A 42 -24.10 -14.18 -6.82
CA VAL A 42 -24.89 -13.91 -5.61
C VAL A 42 -25.10 -12.41 -5.54
N GLY A 43 -26.23 -11.95 -6.09
CA GLY A 43 -26.66 -10.57 -5.99
C GLY A 43 -26.84 -10.14 -4.53
N SER A 44 -26.29 -8.98 -4.18
CA SER A 44 -26.48 -8.35 -2.89
C SER A 44 -27.76 -7.50 -2.93
N SER A 45 -28.80 -7.96 -2.23
CA SER A 45 -29.89 -7.08 -1.80
C SER A 45 -30.06 -7.22 -0.29
N THR A 46 -29.76 -6.13 0.41
CA THR A 46 -29.88 -5.96 1.85
C THR A 46 -31.35 -6.00 2.26
N SER A 47 -31.81 -7.12 2.82
CA SER A 47 -32.90 -7.12 3.80
C SER A 47 -32.93 -8.44 4.56
N SER A 48 -32.93 -8.32 5.88
CA SER A 48 -33.17 -9.37 6.86
C SER A 48 -34.40 -10.21 6.53
N SER A 49 -34.19 -11.48 6.19
CA SER A 49 -35.12 -12.55 6.52
C SER A 49 -34.35 -13.85 6.63
N THR A 50 -34.62 -14.61 7.68
CA THR A 50 -34.22 -16.00 7.85
C THR A 50 -34.80 -16.83 6.71
N SER A 51 -34.11 -16.87 5.58
CA SER A 51 -34.36 -17.80 4.51
C SER A 51 -33.17 -18.75 4.48
N THR A 52 -33.43 -19.98 4.94
CA THR A 52 -32.64 -21.16 4.64
C THR A 52 -32.13 -21.06 3.21
N ARG A 53 -30.81 -20.90 3.05
CA ARG A 53 -30.12 -21.05 1.76
C ARG A 53 -30.48 -22.45 1.25
N ASN A 54 -31.50 -22.53 0.42
CA ASN A 54 -31.70 -23.63 -0.51
C ASN A 54 -30.57 -23.54 -1.54
N LYS A 55 -29.36 -23.89 -1.09
CA LYS A 55 -28.33 -24.43 -1.97
C LYS A 55 -29.04 -25.62 -2.61
N GLN A 56 -29.37 -25.51 -3.90
CA GLN A 56 -30.04 -26.57 -4.66
C GLN A 56 -29.45 -27.89 -4.22
N LYS A 57 -30.20 -28.63 -3.41
CA LYS A 57 -29.79 -29.94 -2.94
C LYS A 57 -29.96 -30.79 -4.18
N LYS A 58 -28.92 -30.84 -5.02
CA LYS A 58 -28.91 -31.67 -6.22
C LYS A 58 -29.23 -33.07 -5.71
N ASN A 59 -30.37 -33.60 -6.13
CA ASN A 59 -30.82 -34.92 -5.71
C ASN A 59 -29.94 -35.95 -6.42
N PHE A 60 -28.73 -36.14 -5.92
CA PHE A 60 -27.79 -37.15 -6.39
C PHE A 60 -28.43 -38.55 -6.31
N ASP A 61 -29.37 -38.75 -5.38
CA ASP A 61 -30.16 -39.97 -5.21
C ASP A 61 -31.13 -40.27 -6.37
N GLN A 62 -31.41 -39.28 -7.23
CA GLN A 62 -32.28 -39.42 -8.41
C GLN A 62 -31.50 -39.47 -9.73
N MET A 63 -30.18 -39.26 -9.70
CA MET A 63 -29.34 -39.29 -10.90
C MET A 63 -28.85 -40.70 -11.21
N SER A 64 -28.71 -41.00 -12.50
CA SER A 64 -28.07 -42.23 -12.94
C SER A 64 -26.57 -42.23 -12.62
N ILE A 65 -25.96 -43.42 -12.52
CA ILE A 65 -24.51 -43.56 -12.26
C ILE A 65 -23.69 -42.82 -13.33
N GLN A 66 -24.11 -42.86 -14.59
CA GLN A 66 -23.43 -42.18 -15.69
C GLN A 66 -23.52 -40.64 -15.59
N GLU A 67 -24.65 -40.11 -15.11
CA GLU A 67 -24.78 -38.67 -14.84
C GLU A 67 -23.93 -38.24 -13.64
N LEU A 68 -23.82 -39.07 -12.61
CA LEU A 68 -22.95 -38.82 -11.45
C LEU A 68 -21.47 -38.80 -11.86
N GLU A 69 -21.06 -39.73 -12.71
CA GLU A 69 -19.70 -39.79 -13.25
C GLU A 69 -19.36 -38.57 -14.12
N SER A 70 -20.27 -38.20 -15.03
CA SER A 70 -20.12 -36.99 -15.86
C SER A 70 -20.08 -35.73 -15.00
N TYR A 71 -20.93 -35.64 -13.99
CA TYR A 71 -20.93 -34.54 -13.03
C TYR A 71 -19.60 -34.43 -12.29
N ALA A 72 -19.08 -35.53 -11.74
CA ALA A 72 -17.82 -35.55 -11.01
C ALA A 72 -16.65 -35.10 -11.89
N VAL A 73 -16.59 -35.57 -13.14
CA VAL A 73 -15.57 -35.14 -14.11
C VAL A 73 -15.71 -33.66 -14.45
N ASN A 74 -16.92 -33.18 -14.72
CA ASN A 74 -17.17 -31.78 -15.04
C ASN A 74 -16.81 -30.86 -13.86
N GLU A 75 -17.27 -31.18 -12.66
CA GLU A 75 -16.98 -30.41 -11.44
C GLU A 75 -15.47 -30.37 -11.14
N SER A 76 -14.77 -31.49 -11.37
CA SER A 76 -13.31 -31.54 -11.20
C SER A 76 -12.61 -30.63 -12.21
N LYS A 77 -13.01 -30.64 -13.48
CA LYS A 77 -12.45 -29.75 -14.51
C LYS A 77 -12.72 -28.28 -14.21
N GLU A 78 -13.93 -27.93 -13.76
CA GLU A 78 -14.25 -26.55 -13.35
C GLU A 78 -13.43 -26.11 -12.13
N THR A 79 -13.22 -27.01 -11.16
CA THR A 79 -12.34 -26.75 -10.01
C THR A 79 -10.90 -26.50 -10.48
N THR A 80 -10.37 -27.35 -11.37
CA THR A 80 -9.03 -27.16 -11.97
C THR A 80 -8.91 -25.80 -12.67
N LYS A 81 -9.91 -25.40 -13.47
CA LYS A 81 -9.92 -24.07 -14.12
C LYS A 81 -9.89 -22.93 -13.10
N SER A 82 -10.68 -23.04 -12.04
CA SER A 82 -10.73 -22.03 -10.97
C SER A 82 -9.38 -21.89 -10.26
N VAL A 83 -8.73 -23.00 -9.90
CA VAL A 83 -7.40 -22.99 -9.27
C VAL A 83 -6.35 -22.37 -10.20
N ASN A 84 -6.36 -22.71 -11.50
CA ASN A 84 -5.44 -22.12 -12.47
C ASN A 84 -5.67 -20.60 -12.65
N ASN A 85 -6.92 -20.14 -12.59
CA ASN A 85 -7.22 -18.71 -12.60
C ASN A 85 -6.67 -18.00 -11.35
N CYS A 86 -6.86 -18.59 -10.17
CA CYS A 86 -6.26 -18.07 -8.93
C CYS A 86 -4.74 -18.00 -9.01
N LEU A 87 -4.10 -19.01 -9.61
CA LEU A 87 -2.65 -19.03 -9.80
C LEU A 87 -2.19 -17.85 -10.67
N LYS A 88 -2.84 -17.63 -11.82
CA LYS A 88 -2.54 -16.49 -12.70
C LYS A 88 -2.66 -15.15 -11.96
N ILE A 89 -3.75 -14.95 -11.23
CA ILE A 89 -3.97 -13.73 -10.44
C ILE A 89 -2.87 -13.57 -9.39
N ALA A 90 -2.49 -14.64 -8.68
CA ALA A 90 -1.44 -14.58 -7.68
C ALA A 90 -0.07 -14.22 -8.29
N GLU A 91 0.25 -14.72 -9.49
CA GLU A 91 1.46 -14.35 -10.21
C GLU A 91 1.46 -12.87 -10.64
N ASP A 92 0.33 -12.37 -11.11
CA ASP A 92 0.15 -10.96 -11.47
C ASP A 92 0.37 -10.06 -10.22
N ILE A 93 -0.24 -10.41 -9.09
CA ILE A 93 -0.04 -9.71 -7.81
C ILE A 93 1.43 -9.74 -7.38
N ARG A 94 2.12 -10.88 -7.57
CA ARG A 94 3.56 -11.00 -7.24
C ARG A 94 4.41 -10.03 -8.08
N GLY A 95 4.08 -9.89 -9.37
CA GLY A 95 4.72 -8.93 -10.27
C GLY A 95 4.53 -7.48 -9.81
N ASP A 96 3.30 -7.10 -9.45
CA ASP A 96 2.99 -5.75 -8.98
C ASP A 96 3.56 -5.44 -7.60
N ALA A 97 3.58 -6.42 -6.69
CA ALA A 97 4.24 -6.30 -5.39
C ALA A 97 5.74 -6.03 -5.54
N THR A 98 6.39 -6.67 -6.51
CA THR A 98 7.82 -6.44 -6.80
C THR A 98 8.07 -5.00 -7.26
N ARG A 99 7.27 -4.51 -8.22
CA ARG A 99 7.36 -3.11 -8.68
C ARG A 99 7.08 -2.10 -7.56
N THR A 100 6.14 -2.43 -6.67
CA THR A 100 5.82 -1.62 -5.51
C THR A 100 6.99 -1.55 -4.53
N LEU A 101 7.66 -2.68 -4.26
CA LEU A 101 8.86 -2.72 -3.42
C LEU A 101 10.00 -1.88 -4.00
N ASP A 102 10.26 -1.96 -5.30
CA ASP A 102 11.26 -1.12 -5.96
C ASP A 102 10.94 0.38 -5.81
N THR A 103 9.66 0.72 -5.97
CA THR A 103 9.18 2.09 -5.80
C THR A 103 9.36 2.57 -4.36
N LEU A 104 8.99 1.75 -3.37
CA LEU A 104 9.20 2.06 -1.96
C LEU A 104 10.68 2.27 -1.65
N HIS A 105 11.57 1.42 -2.17
CA HIS A 105 13.00 1.60 -1.98
C HIS A 105 13.50 2.95 -2.54
N GLN A 106 13.08 3.30 -3.76
CA GLN A 106 13.43 4.59 -4.37
C GLN A 106 12.89 5.79 -3.57
N GLN A 107 11.67 5.69 -3.03
CA GLN A 107 11.09 6.71 -2.17
C GLN A 107 11.87 6.86 -0.86
N GLY A 108 12.29 5.74 -0.24
CA GLY A 108 13.12 5.74 0.95
C GLY A 108 14.46 6.46 0.74
N GLU A 109 15.10 6.23 -0.41
CA GLU A 109 16.33 6.95 -0.79
C GLU A 109 16.09 8.44 -1.04
N GLN A 110 14.94 8.82 -1.61
CA GLN A 110 14.59 10.24 -1.75
C GLN A 110 14.40 10.93 -0.40
N ILE A 111 13.73 10.27 0.55
CA ILE A 111 13.58 10.77 1.92
C ILE A 111 14.96 10.95 2.57
N HIS A 112 15.85 9.97 2.41
CA HIS A 112 17.22 10.05 2.92
C HIS A 112 18.00 11.26 2.33
N ARG A 113 17.95 11.45 1.01
CA ARG A 113 18.59 12.62 0.34
C ARG A 113 18.00 13.95 0.82
N THR A 114 16.69 13.99 1.08
CA THR A 114 16.02 15.20 1.58
C THR A 114 16.49 15.54 2.98
N HIS A 115 16.66 14.53 3.84
CA HIS A 115 17.29 14.67 5.16
C HIS A 115 18.73 15.20 5.09
N VAL A 116 19.56 14.68 4.16
CA VAL A 116 20.92 15.20 3.96
C VAL A 116 20.87 16.68 3.57
N THR A 117 19.95 17.03 2.68
CA THR A 117 19.75 18.42 2.24
C THR A 117 19.31 19.32 3.39
N ALA A 118 18.39 18.85 4.25
CA ALA A 118 17.98 19.56 5.47
C ALA A 118 19.17 19.83 6.40
N SER A 119 20.00 18.82 6.63
CA SER A 119 21.23 18.97 7.44
C SER A 119 22.23 19.95 6.81
N ASN A 120 22.37 19.97 5.49
CA ASN A 120 23.22 20.95 4.82
C ASN A 120 22.67 22.38 4.96
N MET A 121 21.35 22.56 4.78
CA MET A 121 20.68 23.84 5.00
C MET A 121 20.89 24.35 6.43
N ASP A 122 20.83 23.47 7.44
CA ASP A 122 21.12 23.82 8.83
C ASP A 122 22.53 24.40 9.03
N ARG A 123 23.53 23.75 8.41
CA ARG A 123 24.93 24.16 8.50
C ARG A 123 25.14 25.51 7.82
N ASP A 124 24.53 25.71 6.67
CA ASP A 124 24.66 26.96 5.91
C ASP A 124 23.88 28.10 6.57
N LEU A 125 22.69 27.83 7.12
CA LEU A 125 21.97 28.79 7.96
C LEU A 125 22.79 29.17 9.19
N SER A 126 23.40 28.20 9.87
CA SER A 126 24.24 28.48 11.04
C SER A 126 25.44 29.38 10.69
N LYS A 127 26.03 29.25 9.50
CA LYS A 127 27.08 30.16 9.02
C LYS A 127 26.51 31.54 8.67
N GLY A 128 25.40 31.57 7.93
CA GLY A 128 24.73 32.82 7.53
C GLY A 128 24.26 33.65 8.72
N GLU A 129 23.72 33.01 9.75
CA GLU A 129 23.30 33.66 11.00
C GLU A 129 24.48 34.28 11.75
N LYS A 130 25.64 33.61 11.79
CA LYS A 130 26.87 34.18 12.38
C LYS A 130 27.32 35.42 11.62
N LEU A 131 27.28 35.39 10.29
CA LEU A 131 27.59 36.55 9.46
C LEU A 131 26.61 37.70 9.74
N LEU A 132 25.30 37.44 9.70
CA LEU A 132 24.26 38.43 9.99
C LEU A 132 24.35 39.02 11.41
N SER A 133 24.82 38.24 12.37
CA SER A 133 25.13 38.72 13.72
C SER A 133 26.30 39.71 13.70
N GLY A 134 27.37 39.40 12.95
CA GLY A 134 28.55 40.25 12.80
C GLY A 134 28.35 41.53 11.98
N LEU A 135 27.41 41.57 11.03
CA LEU A 135 27.12 42.75 10.20
C LEU A 135 26.47 43.92 10.97
N GLY A 136 26.13 43.75 12.24
CA GLY A 136 25.41 44.74 13.01
C GLY A 136 26.18 46.00 13.42
N GLY A 137 27.52 46.03 13.30
CA GLY A 137 28.34 47.15 13.76
C GLY A 137 28.10 47.55 15.23
N MET A 138 28.68 48.68 15.64
CA MET A 138 28.54 49.21 17.01
C MET A 138 27.20 49.92 17.29
N PHE A 139 26.30 50.02 16.30
CA PHE A 139 25.04 50.78 16.38
C PHE A 139 23.77 49.95 16.17
N SER A 140 23.86 48.67 15.79
CA SER A 140 22.68 47.80 15.76
C SER A 140 22.68 46.82 16.94
N MET A 141 21.48 46.53 17.48
CA MET A 141 21.35 45.53 18.54
C MET A 141 21.89 44.17 18.06
N PRO A 142 22.67 43.45 18.89
CA PRO A 142 23.15 42.12 18.55
C PRO A 142 21.96 41.19 18.35
N TRP A 143 21.89 40.56 17.18
CA TRP A 143 20.85 39.56 16.87
C TRP A 143 21.44 38.17 17.08
N MET A 144 20.78 37.37 17.90
CA MET A 144 21.06 35.94 18.05
C MET A 144 19.92 35.12 17.47
N PRO A 145 20.21 34.12 16.63
CA PRO A 145 19.19 33.21 16.14
C PRO A 145 18.59 32.40 17.29
N LYS A 146 17.27 32.28 17.31
CA LYS A 146 16.58 31.36 18.22
C LYS A 146 16.63 29.98 17.58
N LYS A 147 17.43 29.09 18.15
CA LYS A 147 17.44 27.66 17.80
C LYS A 147 16.55 26.94 18.80
N THR A 148 15.43 26.39 18.35
CA THR A 148 14.50 25.69 19.25
C THR A 148 14.76 24.19 19.30
N LYS A 149 15.35 23.63 18.24
CA LYS A 149 15.75 22.22 18.14
C LYS A 149 17.03 22.06 17.31
N ASN A 150 17.76 20.97 17.53
CA ASN A 150 18.86 20.56 16.65
C ASN A 150 18.29 19.70 15.52
N ILE A 151 18.76 19.94 14.30
CA ILE A 151 18.37 19.18 13.12
C ILE A 151 18.89 17.75 13.25
N THR A 152 17.97 16.79 13.23
CA THR A 152 18.27 15.37 13.47
C THR A 152 19.04 14.77 12.29
N GLY A 153 18.72 15.21 11.07
CA GLY A 153 19.33 14.72 9.84
C GLY A 153 18.97 13.26 9.57
N PRO A 154 19.58 12.65 8.51
CA PRO A 154 19.22 11.30 8.12
C PRO A 154 19.67 10.33 9.21
N ARG A 155 18.70 9.76 9.92
CA ARG A 155 18.97 8.66 10.84
C ARG A 155 19.30 7.43 10.00
N THR A 156 20.58 7.25 9.66
CA THR A 156 21.09 5.94 9.29
C THR A 156 20.91 5.08 10.53
N SER A 157 19.86 4.27 10.53
CA SER A 157 19.44 3.36 11.58
C SER A 157 20.59 2.96 12.51
N LYS A 158 20.76 3.69 13.62
CA LYS A 158 21.61 3.24 14.75
C LYS A 158 20.78 2.43 15.74
N ASP A 159 19.49 2.26 15.43
CA ASP A 159 18.57 1.30 16.02
C ASP A 159 18.61 -0.06 15.31
N ASP A 160 19.68 -0.33 14.55
CA ASP A 160 20.08 -1.66 14.05
C ASP A 160 20.55 -2.61 15.18
N ASN A 161 20.02 -2.44 16.41
CA ASN A 161 20.10 -3.47 17.46
C ASN A 161 18.82 -4.30 17.56
N ASP A 162 17.79 -4.02 16.75
CA ASP A 162 16.97 -5.13 16.27
C ASP A 162 17.73 -5.75 15.11
N THR A 163 18.63 -6.68 15.44
CA THR A 163 19.10 -7.69 14.50
C THR A 163 17.88 -8.51 14.07
N GLY A 164 17.03 -7.93 13.23
CA GLY A 164 16.21 -8.65 12.27
C GLY A 164 17.21 -9.44 11.45
N LYS A 165 17.46 -10.66 11.91
CA LYS A 165 18.31 -11.68 11.31
C LYS A 165 18.39 -11.43 9.82
N LYS A 166 19.55 -10.98 9.34
CA LYS A 166 19.94 -11.19 7.95
C LYS A 166 19.67 -12.66 7.73
N SER A 167 18.70 -12.97 6.88
CA SER A 167 18.28 -14.33 6.63
C SER A 167 19.48 -15.08 6.07
N THR A 168 20.21 -15.76 6.94
CA THR A 168 21.29 -16.65 6.56
C THR A 168 20.68 -17.73 5.67
N PRO A 169 21.39 -18.21 4.64
CA PRO A 169 20.89 -19.24 3.72
C PRO A 169 20.31 -20.46 4.46
N GLU A 170 20.90 -20.79 5.61
CA GLU A 170 20.51 -21.90 6.50
C GLU A 170 19.12 -21.69 7.16
N GLN A 171 18.68 -20.45 7.37
CA GLN A 171 17.35 -20.16 7.94
C GLN A 171 16.24 -20.20 6.87
N ARG A 172 16.59 -19.97 5.60
CA ARG A 172 15.71 -20.23 4.45
C ARG A 172 15.50 -21.73 4.25
N GLU A 173 16.53 -22.54 4.46
CA GLU A 173 16.45 -24.00 4.40
C GLU A 173 15.53 -24.58 5.50
N LYS A 174 15.61 -24.04 6.74
CA LYS A 174 14.77 -24.46 7.87
C LYS A 174 13.30 -24.02 7.77
N LEU A 175 12.99 -23.10 6.86
CA LEU A 175 11.63 -22.69 6.48
C LEU A 175 11.09 -23.46 5.27
N GLY A 176 11.82 -24.47 4.77
CA GLY A 176 11.41 -25.30 3.63
C GLY A 176 11.76 -24.72 2.26
N LEU A 177 12.55 -23.64 2.20
CA LEU A 177 12.94 -22.93 0.97
C LEU A 177 14.22 -23.49 0.32
N ALA A 178 14.57 -24.75 0.62
CA ALA A 178 15.48 -25.49 -0.25
C ALA A 178 14.75 -25.76 -1.56
N THR A 179 15.35 -25.41 -2.69
CA THR A 179 14.93 -25.87 -4.01
C THR A 179 14.94 -27.39 -3.99
N LYS A 180 13.78 -27.99 -3.65
CA LYS A 180 13.60 -29.43 -3.78
C LYS A 180 13.75 -29.71 -5.26
N GLY A 181 14.77 -30.53 -5.54
CA GLY A 181 15.23 -30.84 -6.87
C GLY A 181 14.07 -31.18 -7.81
N ALA A 182 14.28 -30.76 -9.06
CA ALA A 182 13.49 -31.13 -10.22
C ALA A 182 12.83 -32.50 -10.05
N ARG A 183 11.50 -32.51 -9.85
CA ARG A 183 10.73 -33.74 -9.90
C ARG A 183 10.68 -34.13 -11.36
N GLY A 184 11.28 -35.28 -11.65
CA GLY A 184 11.55 -35.76 -12.99
C GLY A 184 10.33 -35.74 -13.90
N SER A 185 10.61 -35.51 -15.19
CA SER A 185 9.75 -35.80 -16.33
C SER A 185 8.90 -37.05 -16.07
N ARG A 186 7.66 -36.86 -15.61
CA ARG A 186 6.64 -37.90 -15.63
C ARG A 186 6.09 -37.91 -17.04
N THR A 187 6.42 -38.97 -17.77
CA THR A 187 5.74 -39.37 -19.01
C THR A 187 4.22 -39.24 -18.84
N PRO A 188 3.48 -38.73 -19.84
CA PRO A 188 2.03 -38.59 -19.72
C PRO A 188 1.42 -39.97 -19.38
N PRO A 189 0.54 -40.07 -18.36
CA PRO A 189 -0.21 -41.28 -18.14
C PRO A 189 -1.13 -41.53 -19.34
N PRO A 190 -1.50 -42.80 -19.62
CA PRO A 190 -2.44 -43.12 -20.68
C PRO A 190 -3.77 -42.40 -20.48
N GLU A 191 -4.43 -42.05 -21.58
CA GLU A 191 -5.76 -41.42 -21.56
C GLU A 191 -6.71 -42.16 -20.60
N PRO A 192 -7.38 -41.45 -19.69
CA PRO A 192 -8.22 -42.08 -18.67
C PRO A 192 -9.42 -42.75 -19.34
N THR A 193 -9.45 -44.08 -19.27
CA THR A 193 -10.53 -44.90 -19.87
C THR A 193 -11.80 -44.90 -19.00
N ASN A 194 -11.74 -44.35 -17.78
CA ASN A 194 -12.86 -44.28 -16.82
C ASN A 194 -12.99 -42.88 -16.17
N ALA A 195 -14.22 -42.51 -15.78
CA ALA A 195 -14.53 -41.23 -15.14
C ALA A 195 -13.73 -41.01 -13.84
N LEU A 196 -13.57 -42.06 -13.02
CA LEU A 196 -12.76 -42.02 -11.81
C LEU A 196 -11.29 -41.66 -12.09
N GLN A 197 -10.71 -42.22 -13.15
CA GLN A 197 -9.32 -41.95 -13.52
C GLN A 197 -9.15 -40.52 -14.04
N THR A 198 -10.16 -39.99 -14.71
CA THR A 198 -10.19 -38.58 -15.14
C THR A 198 -10.24 -37.64 -13.93
N VAL A 199 -11.08 -37.96 -12.93
CA VAL A 199 -11.16 -37.19 -11.69
C VAL A 199 -9.84 -37.22 -10.92
N GLU A 200 -9.21 -38.39 -10.82
CA GLU A 200 -7.90 -38.53 -10.14
C GLU A 200 -6.81 -37.70 -10.85
N TYR A 201 -6.80 -37.71 -12.19
CA TYR A 201 -5.88 -36.91 -12.98
C TYR A 201 -6.11 -35.40 -12.82
N GLU A 202 -7.37 -34.95 -12.80
CA GLU A 202 -7.70 -33.54 -12.51
C GLU A 202 -7.35 -33.17 -11.07
N LYS A 203 -7.46 -34.10 -10.12
CA LYS A 203 -7.00 -33.91 -8.74
C LYS A 203 -5.50 -33.71 -8.64
N GLU A 204 -4.70 -34.53 -9.31
CA GLU A 204 -3.23 -34.37 -9.31
C GLU A 204 -2.84 -32.97 -9.84
N LYS A 205 -3.51 -32.48 -10.89
CA LYS A 205 -3.33 -31.10 -11.39
C LYS A 205 -3.74 -30.03 -10.38
N GLN A 206 -4.87 -30.23 -9.71
CA GLN A 206 -5.35 -29.29 -8.70
C GLN A 206 -4.35 -29.21 -7.54
N ASP A 207 -3.85 -30.35 -7.06
CA ASP A 207 -2.89 -30.40 -5.97
C ASP A 207 -1.56 -29.73 -6.34
N ASP A 208 -1.05 -29.96 -7.54
CA ASP A 208 0.15 -29.28 -8.05
C ASP A 208 -0.07 -27.75 -8.14
N ALA A 209 -1.19 -27.31 -8.74
CA ALA A 209 -1.48 -25.89 -8.87
C ALA A 209 -1.76 -25.20 -7.51
N LEU A 210 -2.35 -25.91 -6.54
CA LEU A 210 -2.52 -25.41 -5.17
C LEU A 210 -1.17 -25.31 -4.44
N SER A 211 -0.25 -26.23 -4.70
CA SER A 211 1.12 -26.14 -4.17
C SER A 211 1.84 -24.90 -4.71
N ASP A 212 1.74 -24.64 -6.01
CA ASP A 212 2.35 -23.45 -6.63
C ASP A 212 1.71 -22.16 -6.09
N LEU A 213 0.38 -22.14 -5.95
CA LEU A 213 -0.33 -21.02 -5.35
C LEU A 213 0.12 -20.77 -3.91
N SER A 214 0.31 -21.83 -3.11
CA SER A 214 0.83 -21.74 -1.74
C SER A 214 2.23 -21.12 -1.69
N ASN A 215 3.12 -21.51 -2.62
CA ASN A 215 4.45 -20.93 -2.72
C ASN A 215 4.40 -19.43 -3.03
N ILE A 216 3.57 -19.02 -4.00
CA ILE A 216 3.40 -17.60 -4.36
C ILE A 216 2.82 -16.81 -3.18
N LEU A 217 1.84 -17.36 -2.46
CA LEU A 217 1.31 -16.72 -1.25
C LEU A 217 2.38 -16.56 -0.17
N GLY A 218 3.32 -17.51 -0.05
CA GLY A 218 4.51 -17.40 0.79
C GLY A 218 5.40 -16.22 0.41
N ASP A 219 5.70 -16.08 -0.88
CA ASP A 219 6.48 -14.95 -1.42
C ASP A 219 5.76 -13.61 -1.19
N LEU A 220 4.47 -13.55 -1.49
CA LEU A 220 3.61 -12.38 -1.28
C LEU A 220 3.59 -11.95 0.19
N LYS A 221 3.52 -12.90 1.11
CA LYS A 221 3.63 -12.61 2.56
C LYS A 221 4.99 -12.03 2.91
N GLY A 222 6.08 -12.61 2.39
CA GLY A 222 7.43 -12.08 2.60
C GLY A 222 7.58 -10.65 2.12
N MET A 223 7.08 -10.37 0.90
CA MET A 223 7.06 -9.02 0.33
C MET A 223 6.18 -8.07 1.14
N ALA A 224 4.99 -8.49 1.57
CA ALA A 224 4.09 -7.67 2.38
C ALA A 224 4.71 -7.26 3.72
N VAL A 225 5.41 -8.19 4.39
CA VAL A 225 6.15 -7.87 5.63
C VAL A 225 7.27 -6.88 5.33
N GLY A 226 8.06 -7.09 4.27
CA GLY A 226 9.12 -6.17 3.85
C GLY A 226 8.60 -4.77 3.53
N MET A 227 7.51 -4.67 2.77
CA MET A 227 6.82 -3.41 2.48
C MET A 227 6.35 -2.71 3.76
N GLY A 228 5.74 -3.46 4.69
CA GLY A 228 5.26 -2.90 5.95
C GLY A 228 6.39 -2.34 6.82
N SER A 229 7.52 -3.06 6.93
CA SER A 229 8.70 -2.60 7.66
C SER A 229 9.32 -1.35 7.02
N GLU A 230 9.44 -1.31 5.69
CA GLU A 230 9.99 -0.15 4.99
C GLU A 230 9.07 1.08 5.10
N LEU A 231 7.75 0.91 4.97
CA LEU A 231 6.76 1.98 5.20
C LEU A 231 6.85 2.56 6.61
N ASN A 232 6.93 1.70 7.63
CA ASN A 232 7.07 2.16 9.02
C ASN A 232 8.38 2.94 9.23
N ARG A 233 9.48 2.48 8.60
CA ARG A 233 10.76 3.19 8.62
C ARG A 233 10.67 4.56 7.95
N GLN A 234 10.06 4.63 6.77
CA GLN A 234 9.88 5.87 6.03
C GLN A 234 8.96 6.86 6.75
N ASN A 235 7.85 6.41 7.35
CA ASN A 235 6.96 7.27 8.14
C ASN A 235 7.70 7.95 9.29
N LYS A 236 8.47 7.19 10.08
CA LYS A 236 9.30 7.76 11.16
C LYS A 236 10.34 8.75 10.63
N ALA A 237 10.94 8.46 9.47
CA ALA A 237 11.87 9.38 8.84
C ALA A 237 11.19 10.67 8.38
N LEU A 238 9.96 10.59 7.85
CA LEU A 238 9.18 11.76 7.45
C LEU A 238 8.78 12.64 8.64
N ASP A 239 8.38 12.06 9.77
CA ASP A 239 8.06 12.81 10.99
C ASP A 239 9.27 13.66 11.44
N HIS A 240 10.45 13.04 11.46
CA HIS A 240 11.69 13.76 11.78
C HIS A 240 12.05 14.82 10.74
N LEU A 241 11.81 14.54 9.45
CA LEU A 241 12.07 15.50 8.39
C LEU A 241 11.18 16.73 8.51
N GLN A 242 9.91 16.53 8.85
CA GLN A 242 8.96 17.62 9.03
C GLN A 242 9.41 18.54 10.17
N ASP A 243 9.75 17.97 11.33
CA ASP A 243 10.28 18.71 12.48
C ASP A 243 11.53 19.53 12.09
N ASP A 244 12.46 18.90 11.38
CA ASP A 244 13.70 19.54 10.91
C ASP A 244 13.40 20.71 9.94
N MET A 245 12.45 20.52 9.01
CA MET A 245 12.05 21.54 8.04
C MET A 245 11.30 22.72 8.68
N GLU A 246 10.49 22.48 9.70
CA GLU A 246 9.79 23.54 10.44
C GLU A 246 10.81 24.48 11.15
N GLU A 247 11.84 23.91 11.78
CA GLU A 247 12.92 24.68 12.41
C GLU A 247 13.74 25.46 11.37
N ILE A 248 14.12 24.82 10.26
CA ILE A 248 14.82 25.47 9.14
C ILE A 248 14.00 26.65 8.62
N ASN A 249 12.70 26.47 8.36
CA ASN A 249 11.81 27.52 7.87
C ASN A 249 11.70 28.69 8.87
N SER A 250 11.58 28.40 10.16
CA SER A 250 11.55 29.41 11.22
C SER A 250 12.84 30.25 11.22
N ARG A 251 14.00 29.59 11.14
CA ARG A 251 15.32 30.24 11.14
C ARG A 251 15.57 31.06 9.89
N VAL A 252 15.21 30.55 8.71
CA VAL A 252 15.27 31.29 7.44
C VAL A 252 14.46 32.59 7.53
N LYS A 253 13.23 32.54 8.06
CA LYS A 253 12.39 33.73 8.25
C LYS A 253 13.04 34.74 9.19
N GLY A 254 13.60 34.27 10.31
CA GLY A 254 14.33 35.11 11.26
C GLY A 254 15.56 35.79 10.64
N ALA A 255 16.38 35.03 9.91
CA ALA A 255 17.53 35.54 9.20
C ALA A 255 17.15 36.58 8.13
N ASN A 256 16.10 36.33 7.35
CA ASN A 256 15.59 37.26 6.34
C ASN A 256 15.09 38.57 6.99
N GLN A 257 14.35 38.48 8.11
CA GLN A 257 13.91 39.67 8.84
C GLN A 257 15.09 40.49 9.35
N ARG A 258 16.13 39.84 9.88
CA ARG A 258 17.36 40.53 10.32
C ARG A 258 18.07 41.19 9.14
N ALA A 259 18.25 40.48 8.03
CA ALA A 259 18.89 41.03 6.83
C ALA A 259 18.18 42.30 6.34
N ARG A 260 16.85 42.32 6.30
CA ARG A 260 16.08 43.52 5.93
C ARG A 260 16.32 44.71 6.85
N ARG A 261 16.48 44.49 8.16
CA ARG A 261 16.79 45.55 9.15
C ARG A 261 18.23 46.07 9.08
N LEU A 262 19.12 45.36 8.39
CA LEU A 262 20.52 45.79 8.23
C LEU A 262 20.73 46.61 6.96
N VAL A 263 19.86 46.47 5.96
CA VAL A 263 19.98 47.11 4.64
C VAL A 263 19.03 48.31 4.47
N GLY A 264 18.05 48.47 5.36
CA GLY A 264 17.16 49.64 5.44
C GLY A 264 17.22 50.27 6.81
#